data_AF-A0A168L5U8-F1
#
_entry.id   AF-A0A168L5U8-F1
#
_cell.length_a   1.000
_cell.length_b   1.000
_cell.length_c   1.000
_cell.angle_alpha   90.00
_cell.angle_beta   90.00
_cell.angle_gamma   90.00
#
_symmetry.space_group_name_H-M   'P 1'
#
loop_
_entity.id
_entity.type
_entity.pdbx_description
1 polymer ?
#
loop_
_entity_poly.entity_id
_entity_poly.type
_entity_poly.pdbx_seq_one_letter_code
_entity_poly.pdbx_strand_id
1 'polypeptide(L)'
;MKSIYSKAQMDYMKAKTVFENRASVLEKTIETTRKRREITQEVMEGLVQETGFHAAFNELLTAENNLIEWSHVTIKHEKHYRENRQSIESMYENLNGSPEMRAQIIQLAMKIR
;
A
#
# COMPACT_ATOMS: atom_id res chain seq x y z
N MET A 1 -4.82 -11.84 -25.11
CA MET A 1 -5.06 -10.78 -24.10
C MET A 1 -3.93 -10.79 -23.09
N LYS A 2 -3.06 -9.78 -23.07
CA LYS A 2 -2.15 -9.55 -21.94
C LYS A 2 -2.44 -8.15 -21.43
N SER A 3 -3.15 -8.06 -20.30
CA SER A 3 -3.13 -6.85 -19.48
C SER A 3 -1.71 -6.76 -18.95
N ILE A 4 -0.84 -6.02 -19.63
CA ILE A 4 0.52 -5.78 -19.14
C ILE A 4 0.34 -4.68 -18.10
N TYR A 5 0.19 -5.08 -16.83
CA TYR A 5 0.17 -4.14 -15.72
C TYR A 5 1.33 -3.15 -15.84
N SER A 6 1.09 -1.89 -15.49
CA SER A 6 2.16 -0.90 -15.43
C SER A 6 3.20 -1.31 -14.38
N LYS A 7 4.41 -0.76 -14.49
CA LYS A 7 5.46 -1.01 -13.49
C LYS A 7 4.97 -0.69 -12.06
N ALA A 8 4.26 0.42 -11.88
CA ALA A 8 3.72 0.82 -10.59
C ALA A 8 2.67 -0.18 -10.04
N GLN A 9 1.79 -0.70 -10.91
CA GLN A 9 0.83 -1.75 -10.55
C GLN A 9 1.53 -3.05 -10.14
N MET A 10 2.58 -3.46 -10.88
CA MET A 10 3.37 -4.65 -10.56
C MET A 10 4.14 -4.51 -9.24
N ASP A 11 4.77 -3.36 -9.04
CA ASP A 11 5.55 -3.06 -7.83
C ASP A 11 4.64 -3.04 -6.59
N TYR A 12 3.45 -2.44 -6.68
CA TYR A 12 2.44 -2.49 -5.62
C TYR A 12 1.99 -3.93 -5.30
N MET A 13 1.65 -4.74 -6.31
CA MET A 13 1.25 -6.12 -6.08
C MET A 13 2.36 -6.92 -5.39
N LYS A 14 3.61 -6.76 -5.83
CA LYS A 14 4.76 -7.43 -5.23
C LYS A 14 4.95 -7.01 -3.76
N ALA A 15 4.92 -5.70 -3.47
CA ALA A 15 5.06 -5.18 -2.12
C ALA A 15 3.92 -5.67 -1.20
N LYS A 16 2.68 -5.69 -1.71
CA LYS A 16 1.51 -6.21 -0.99
C LYS A 16 1.67 -7.69 -0.64
N THR A 17 2.12 -8.52 -1.59
CA THR A 17 2.39 -9.94 -1.32
C THR A 17 3.49 -10.13 -0.28
N VAL A 18 4.58 -9.34 -0.34
CA VAL A 18 5.65 -9.40 0.67
C VAL A 18 5.10 -9.01 2.04
N PHE A 19 4.34 -7.92 2.13
CA PHE A 19 3.71 -7.46 3.37
C PHE A 19 2.78 -8.53 3.97
N GLU A 20 1.87 -9.11 3.19
CA GLU A 20 0.96 -10.16 3.64
C GLU A 20 1.70 -11.39 4.16
N ASN A 21 2.77 -11.80 3.47
CA ASN A 21 3.63 -12.89 3.92
C ASN A 21 4.31 -12.57 5.26
N ARG A 22 4.86 -11.35 5.43
CA ARG A 22 5.50 -10.93 6.69
C ARG A 22 4.49 -10.77 7.82
N ALA A 23 3.27 -10.32 7.54
CA ALA A 23 2.17 -10.25 8.49
C ALA A 23 1.83 -11.65 9.04
N SER A 24 1.70 -12.65 8.17
CA SER A 24 1.45 -14.04 8.59
C SER A 24 2.60 -14.63 9.42
N VAL A 25 3.84 -14.29 9.09
CA VAL A 25 5.01 -14.70 9.89
C VAL A 25 4.98 -14.05 11.27
N LEU A 26 4.70 -12.75 11.35
CA LEU A 26 4.60 -12.02 12.61
C LEU A 26 3.52 -12.62 13.51
N GLU A 27 2.33 -12.88 12.97
CA GLU A 27 1.23 -13.51 13.69
C GLU A 27 1.65 -14.85 14.32
N LYS A 28 2.25 -15.74 13.52
CA LYS A 28 2.76 -17.04 14.00
C LYS A 28 3.84 -16.90 15.08
N THR A 29 4.74 -15.92 14.93
CA THR A 29 5.80 -15.67 15.91
C THR A 29 5.24 -15.11 17.21
N ILE A 30 4.26 -14.21 17.15
CA ILE A 30 3.55 -13.70 18.33
C ILE A 30 2.86 -14.84 19.06
N GLU A 31 2.11 -15.69 18.37
CA GLU A 31 1.42 -16.84 18.97
C GLU A 31 2.41 -17.78 19.68
N THR A 32 3.54 -18.06 19.05
CA THR A 32 4.59 -18.93 19.62
C THR A 32 5.24 -18.28 20.84
N THR A 33 5.49 -16.97 20.78
CA THR A 33 6.10 -16.20 21.87
C THR A 33 5.15 -16.10 23.07
N ARG A 34 3.85 -15.90 22.81
CA ARG A 34 2.81 -15.80 23.85
C ARG A 34 2.67 -17.07 24.67
N LYS A 35 2.99 -18.24 24.11
CA LYS A 35 3.04 -19.52 24.83
C LYS A 35 4.22 -19.63 25.79
N ARG A 36 5.26 -18.80 25.63
CA ARG A 36 6.53 -18.87 26.38
C ARG A 36 6.71 -17.71 27.34
N ARG A 37 6.19 -16.53 27.01
CA ARG A 37 6.28 -15.30 27.81
C ARG A 37 5.14 -14.34 27.50
N GLU A 38 4.95 -13.37 28.37
CA GLU A 38 4.06 -12.23 28.11
C GLU A 38 4.58 -11.37 26.95
N ILE A 39 3.65 -10.85 26.14
CA ILE A 39 3.96 -9.94 25.02
C ILE A 39 3.86 -8.51 25.56
N THR A 40 4.98 -8.00 26.08
CA THR A 40 5.12 -6.57 26.40
C THR A 40 5.36 -5.76 25.13
N GLN A 41 5.30 -4.43 25.24
CA GLN A 41 5.59 -3.53 24.12
C GLN A 41 6.99 -3.75 23.55
N GLU A 42 8.02 -3.86 24.40
CA GLU A 42 9.40 -4.11 24.00
C GLU A 42 9.54 -5.44 23.23
N VAL A 43 8.86 -6.49 23.70
CA VAL A 43 8.83 -7.78 23.00
C VAL A 43 8.17 -7.65 21.63
N MET A 44 7.04 -6.94 21.54
CA MET A 44 6.34 -6.74 20.28
C MET A 44 7.17 -5.93 19.28
N GLU A 45 7.85 -4.86 19.72
CA GLU A 45 8.74 -4.07 18.89
C GLU A 45 9.90 -4.92 18.35
N GLY A 46 10.51 -5.76 19.20
CA GLY A 46 11.53 -6.73 18.78
C GLY A 46 10.99 -7.71 17.73
N LEU A 47 9.80 -8.28 17.94
CA LEU A 47 9.17 -9.19 16.99
C LEU A 47 8.89 -8.52 15.63
N VAL A 48 8.40 -7.29 15.64
CA VAL A 48 8.13 -6.50 14.42
C VAL A 48 9.43 -6.24 13.64
N GLN A 49 10.53 -5.95 14.33
CA GLN A 49 11.84 -5.76 13.71
C GLN A 49 12.41 -7.08 13.17
N GLU A 50 12.43 -8.13 13.98
CA GLU A 50 12.98 -9.46 13.65
C GLU A 50 12.26 -10.08 12.44
N THR A 51 10.94 -9.93 12.38
CA THR A 51 10.13 -10.49 11.28
C THR A 51 10.23 -9.67 9.99
N GLY A 52 10.83 -8.48 10.05
CA GLY A 52 10.90 -7.53 8.94
C GLY A 52 9.55 -6.91 8.58
N PHE A 53 8.56 -6.99 9.48
CA PHE A 53 7.22 -6.46 9.24
C PHE A 53 7.25 -4.94 9.02
N HIS A 54 8.01 -4.21 9.83
CA HIS A 54 8.12 -2.76 9.68
C HIS A 54 8.71 -2.34 8.32
N ALA A 55 9.76 -3.03 7.88
CA ALA A 55 10.37 -2.77 6.57
C ALA A 55 9.37 -3.06 5.43
N ALA A 56 8.69 -4.21 5.47
CA ALA A 56 7.69 -4.58 4.48
C ALA A 56 6.50 -3.60 4.43
N PHE A 57 6.08 -3.07 5.59
CA PHE A 57 5.03 -2.05 5.66
C PHE A 57 5.47 -0.74 5.00
N ASN A 58 6.68 -0.26 5.28
CA ASN A 58 7.22 0.96 4.66
C ASN A 58 7.38 0.80 3.14
N GLU A 59 7.81 -0.38 2.67
CA GLU A 59 7.89 -0.71 1.25
C GLU A 59 6.51 -0.69 0.59
N LEU A 60 5.48 -1.23 1.24
CA LEU A 60 4.10 -1.18 0.77
C LEU A 60 3.61 0.27 0.64
N LEU A 61 3.79 1.10 1.67
CA LEU A 61 3.41 2.51 1.64
C LEU A 61 4.09 3.27 0.50
N THR A 62 5.37 2.99 0.27
CA THR A 62 6.13 3.58 -0.83
C THR A 62 5.55 3.16 -2.18
N ALA A 63 5.26 1.86 -2.35
CA ALA A 63 4.67 1.35 -3.58
C ALA A 63 3.26 1.91 -3.85
N GLU A 64 2.44 2.07 -2.80
CA GLU A 64 1.14 2.73 -2.90
C GLU A 64 1.26 4.20 -3.34
N ASN A 65 2.19 4.96 -2.76
CA ASN A 65 2.42 6.35 -3.15
C ASN A 65 2.82 6.44 -4.63
N ASN A 66 3.72 5.58 -5.08
CA ASN A 66 4.14 5.52 -6.48
C ASN A 66 2.97 5.14 -7.41
N LEU A 67 2.08 4.24 -6.97
CA LEU A 67 0.89 3.84 -7.74
C LEU A 67 -0.11 5.00 -7.86
N ILE A 68 -0.34 5.73 -6.78
CA ILE A 68 -1.20 6.92 -6.74
C ILE A 68 -0.64 8.03 -7.65
N GLU A 69 0.67 8.28 -7.58
CA GLU A 69 1.32 9.28 -8.44
C GLU A 69 1.23 8.87 -9.90
N TRP A 70 1.52 7.61 -10.22
CA TRP A 70 1.35 7.07 -11.56
C TRP A 70 -0.10 7.23 -12.05
N SER A 71 -1.09 6.89 -11.23
CA SER A 71 -2.49 7.04 -11.63
C SER A 71 -2.85 8.50 -11.87
N HIS A 72 -2.35 9.44 -11.07
CA HIS A 72 -2.54 10.87 -11.27
C HIS A 72 -1.97 11.34 -12.61
N VAL A 73 -0.78 10.88 -12.98
CA VAL A 73 -0.15 11.22 -14.26
C VAL A 73 -0.91 10.60 -15.43
N THR A 74 -1.31 9.33 -15.32
CA THR A 74 -2.00 8.64 -16.41
C THR A 74 -3.36 9.25 -16.73
N ILE A 75 -4.16 9.60 -15.72
CA ILE A 75 -5.49 10.19 -15.95
C ILE A 75 -5.45 11.62 -16.49
N LYS A 76 -4.32 12.34 -16.41
CA LYS A 76 -4.20 13.72 -16.95
C LYS A 76 -4.48 13.83 -18.45
N HIS A 77 -4.30 12.73 -19.18
CA HIS A 77 -4.56 12.67 -20.61
C HIS A 77 -6.04 12.44 -20.95
N GLU A 78 -6.87 12.06 -19.98
CA GLU A 78 -8.29 11.80 -20.18
C GLU A 78 -9.09 13.09 -20.35
N LYS A 79 -10.08 13.06 -21.26
CA LYS A 79 -10.92 14.24 -21.55
C LYS A 79 -11.67 14.72 -20.31
N HIS A 80 -12.17 13.80 -19.49
CA HIS A 80 -12.87 14.10 -18.24
C HIS A 80 -11.99 14.72 -17.16
N TYR A 81 -10.67 14.49 -17.22
CA TYR A 81 -9.74 15.16 -16.31
C TYR A 81 -9.67 16.66 -16.60
N ARG A 82 -9.69 17.06 -17.87
CA ARG A 82 -9.67 18.49 -18.25
C ARG A 82 -10.92 19.23 -17.77
N GLU A 83 -12.07 18.56 -17.80
CA GLU A 83 -13.36 19.11 -17.38
C GLU A 83 -13.46 19.24 -15.85
N ASN A 84 -12.75 18.39 -15.08
CA ASN A 84 -12.87 18.31 -13.61
C ASN A 84 -11.54 18.52 -12.88
N ARG A 85 -10.55 19.15 -13.54
CA ARG A 85 -9.15 19.20 -13.11
C ARG A 85 -8.99 19.61 -11.64
N GLN A 86 -9.61 20.71 -11.24
CA GLN A 86 -9.45 21.26 -9.90
C GLN A 86 -10.01 20.32 -8.82
N SER A 87 -11.15 19.68 -9.09
CA SER A 87 -11.74 18.69 -8.16
C SER A 87 -10.84 17.47 -8.01
N ILE A 88 -10.28 16.98 -9.13
CA ILE A 88 -9.38 15.83 -9.13
C ILE A 88 -8.06 16.17 -8.43
N GLU A 89 -7.42 17.30 -8.74
CA GLU A 89 -6.18 17.73 -8.06
C GLU A 89 -6.41 17.88 -6.54
N SER A 90 -7.50 18.53 -6.13
CA SER A 90 -7.88 18.65 -4.71
C SER A 90 -8.11 17.29 -4.05
N MET A 91 -8.64 16.29 -4.77
CA MET A 91 -8.84 14.94 -4.23
C MET A 91 -7.49 14.26 -3.97
N TYR A 92 -6.53 14.38 -4.89
CA TYR A 92 -5.18 13.80 -4.72
C TYR A 92 -4.38 14.50 -3.61
N GLU A 93 -4.54 15.81 -3.43
CA GLU A 93 -3.87 16.57 -2.36
C GLU A 93 -4.36 16.18 -0.96
N ASN A 94 -5.64 15.83 -0.81
CA ASN A 94 -6.25 15.48 0.48
C ASN A 94 -6.21 13.98 0.79
N LEU A 95 -5.50 13.17 0.00
CA LEU A 95 -5.42 11.72 0.19
C LEU A 95 -4.87 11.29 1.55
N ASN A 96 -3.94 12.07 2.11
CA ASN A 96 -3.35 11.77 3.41
C ASN A 96 -4.33 12.01 4.58
N GLY A 97 -5.45 12.70 4.33
CA GLY A 97 -6.49 12.99 5.32
C GLY A 97 -7.54 11.89 5.50
N SER A 98 -7.61 10.90 4.59
CA SER A 98 -8.54 9.78 4.69
C SER A 98 -7.92 8.48 4.14
N PRO A 99 -7.66 7.49 5.02
CA PRO A 99 -7.24 6.15 4.60
C PRO A 99 -8.23 5.48 3.64
N GLU A 100 -9.53 5.75 3.79
CA GLU A 100 -10.60 5.19 2.97
C GLU A 100 -10.52 5.72 1.53
N MET A 101 -10.29 7.03 1.38
CA MET A 101 -10.10 7.64 0.05
C MET A 101 -8.84 7.09 -0.61
N ARG A 102 -7.75 6.94 0.14
CA ARG A 102 -6.49 6.35 -0.35
C ARG A 102 -6.72 4.93 -0.89
N ALA A 103 -7.42 4.08 -0.16
CA ALA A 103 -7.74 2.72 -0.59
C ALA A 103 -8.58 2.70 -1.88
N GLN A 104 -9.57 3.59 -2.00
CA GLN A 104 -10.38 3.70 -3.21
C GLN A 104 -9.55 4.11 -4.44
N ILE A 105 -8.64 5.09 -4.29
CA ILE A 105 -7.75 5.50 -5.40
C ILE A 105 -6.82 4.37 -5.81
N ILE A 106 -6.23 3.64 -4.85
CA ILE A 106 -5.41 2.47 -5.16
C ILE A 106 -6.21 1.43 -5.96
N GLN A 107 -7.46 1.14 -5.57
CA GLN A 107 -8.31 0.22 -6.31
C GLN A 107 -8.62 0.71 -7.73
N LEU A 108 -8.87 2.01 -7.91
CA LEU A 108 -9.10 2.61 -9.21
C LEU A 108 -7.82 2.56 -10.07
N ALA A 109 -6.67 2.90 -9.49
CA ALA A 109 -5.37 2.85 -10.15
C ALA A 109 -5.06 1.44 -10.68
N MET A 110 -5.39 0.40 -9.93
CA MET A 110 -5.24 -1.00 -10.38
C MET A 110 -6.13 -1.39 -11.57
N LYS A 111 -7.18 -0.61 -11.87
CA LYS A 111 -8.10 -0.84 -13.00
C LYS A 111 -7.74 -0.06 -14.27
N ILE A 112 -6.82 0.90 -14.18
CA ILE A 112 -6.34 1.69 -15.33
C ILE A 112 -5.57 0.77 -16.29
N ARG A 113 -5.83 0.89 -17.60
CA ARG A 113 -5.22 0.10 -18.68
C ARG A 113 -4.61 1.00 -19.74
#